data_AF-A0A1H9JMS8-F1
#
_entry.id   AF-A0A1H9JMS8-F1
#
_cell.length_a   1.000
_cell.length_b   1.000
_cell.length_c   1.000
_cell.angle_alpha   90.00
_cell.angle_beta   90.00
_cell.angle_gamma   90.00
#
_symmetry.space_group_name_H-M   'P 1'
#
loop_
_entity.id
_entity.type
_entity.pdbx_description
1 polymer ?
#
loop_
_entity_poly.entity_id
_entity_poly.type
_entity_poly.pdbx_seq_one_letter_code
_entity_poly.pdbx_strand_id
1 'polypeptide(L)'
;MTDEQGAKGTVSYLMEMGALKRGKRSGWWIVGVKDPETIAEHSFRTAVIGAVLAMLEAEVRQYPPGELVGVSCLADGPDAWFAQDVLDHGGRVEAVLPAEQYRDDLPEWHHPTYDGLLGSAAEVHRTGLVESGSHAHQAGSEILVGLVDRLLAVWDGKPARGYGGTADVVAYARRTGVPVRVLWPKDASRD
;
A
#
# COMPACT_ATOMS: atom_id res chain seq x y z
N MET A 1 7.90 -48.77 -8.33
CA MET A 1 7.04 -48.07 -7.34
C MET A 1 6.95 -46.58 -7.67
N THR A 2 6.79 -46.23 -8.96
CA THR A 2 7.62 -45.13 -9.52
C THR A 2 6.94 -44.21 -10.52
N ASP A 3 5.61 -44.26 -10.72
CA ASP A 3 4.93 -43.28 -11.59
C ASP A 3 3.47 -43.07 -11.16
N GLU A 4 2.76 -44.18 -10.91
CA GLU A 4 1.34 -44.15 -10.54
C GLU A 4 1.08 -43.56 -9.13
N GLN A 5 1.97 -43.81 -8.17
CA GLN A 5 1.89 -43.21 -6.83
C GLN A 5 2.15 -41.69 -6.87
N GLY A 6 3.11 -41.27 -7.71
CA GLY A 6 3.43 -39.86 -7.94
C GLY A 6 2.26 -39.14 -8.61
N ALA A 7 1.68 -39.74 -9.66
CA ALA A 7 0.51 -39.21 -10.35
C ALA A 7 -0.70 -39.04 -9.42
N LYS A 8 -0.98 -40.03 -8.56
CA LYS A 8 -2.06 -39.94 -7.54
C LYS A 8 -1.80 -38.82 -6.53
N GLY A 9 -0.55 -38.67 -6.08
CA GLY A 9 -0.16 -37.56 -5.19
C GLY A 9 -0.35 -36.19 -5.83
N THR A 10 0.08 -36.03 -7.08
CA THR A 10 -0.11 -34.78 -7.85
C THR A 10 -1.59 -34.45 -8.03
N VAL A 11 -2.43 -35.43 -8.38
CA VAL A 11 -3.88 -35.20 -8.54
C VAL A 11 -4.52 -34.79 -7.20
N SER A 12 -4.18 -35.47 -6.10
CA SER A 12 -4.70 -35.12 -4.77
C SER A 12 -4.32 -33.68 -4.40
N TYR A 13 -3.05 -33.31 -4.60
CA TYR A 13 -2.57 -31.97 -4.34
C TYR A 13 -3.32 -30.91 -5.17
N LEU A 14 -3.49 -31.13 -6.48
CA LEU A 14 -4.23 -30.21 -7.35
C LEU A 14 -5.71 -30.05 -6.91
N MET A 15 -6.33 -31.13 -6.44
CA MET A 15 -7.71 -31.11 -5.93
C MET A 15 -7.82 -30.34 -4.60
N GLU A 16 -6.88 -30.56 -3.68
CA GLU A 16 -6.79 -29.81 -2.41
C GLU A 16 -6.56 -28.32 -2.64
N MET A 17 -5.64 -27.97 -3.55
CA MET A 17 -5.42 -26.58 -3.96
C MET A 17 -6.67 -25.95 -4.55
N GLY A 18 -7.42 -26.69 -5.37
CA GLY A 18 -8.71 -26.24 -5.90
C GLY A 18 -9.78 -26.04 -4.83
N ALA A 19 -9.74 -26.80 -3.72
CA ALA A 19 -10.68 -26.65 -2.62
C ALA A 19 -10.50 -25.32 -1.87
N LEU A 20 -9.28 -24.79 -1.78
CA LEU A 20 -9.00 -23.49 -1.14
C LEU A 20 -9.76 -22.32 -1.78
N LYS A 21 -10.04 -22.39 -3.09
CA LYS A 21 -10.84 -21.40 -3.81
C LYS A 21 -12.33 -21.41 -3.43
N ARG A 22 -12.79 -22.45 -2.74
CA ARG A 22 -14.20 -22.60 -2.32
C ARG A 22 -14.34 -22.61 -0.80
N GLY A 23 -13.29 -23.01 -0.08
CA GLY A 23 -13.29 -23.07 1.37
C GLY A 23 -13.38 -21.67 1.97
N LYS A 24 -14.53 -21.37 2.58
CA LYS A 24 -14.82 -20.10 3.27
C LYS A 24 -14.17 -20.09 4.66
N ARG A 25 -13.63 -18.95 5.09
CA ARG A 25 -13.04 -18.80 6.43
C ARG A 25 -14.13 -18.72 7.51
N SER A 26 -14.60 -19.88 7.96
CA SER A 26 -15.74 -20.03 8.87
C SER A 26 -15.58 -19.38 10.26
N GLY A 27 -14.35 -19.06 10.69
CA GLY A 27 -14.10 -18.32 11.93
C GLY A 27 -14.81 -16.95 11.98
N TRP A 28 -15.08 -16.34 10.82
CA TRP A 28 -15.79 -15.06 10.73
C TRP A 28 -17.30 -15.17 10.99
N TRP A 29 -17.88 -16.38 10.92
CA TRP A 29 -19.29 -16.59 11.27
C TRP A 29 -19.57 -16.32 12.75
N ILE A 30 -18.58 -16.54 13.62
CA ILE A 30 -18.66 -16.29 15.06
C ILE A 30 -18.87 -14.80 15.36
N VAL A 31 -18.36 -13.92 14.48
CA VAL A 31 -18.52 -12.46 14.59
C VAL A 31 -19.55 -11.89 13.60
N GLY A 32 -20.41 -12.74 13.03
CA GLY A 32 -21.58 -12.32 12.25
C GLY A 32 -21.37 -12.05 10.76
N VAL A 33 -20.17 -12.29 10.20
CA VAL A 33 -19.90 -12.09 8.77
C VAL A 33 -20.42 -13.28 7.98
N LYS A 34 -21.58 -13.15 7.35
CA LYS A 34 -22.31 -14.29 6.72
C LYS A 34 -21.61 -14.88 5.50
N ASP A 35 -20.96 -14.05 4.69
CA ASP A 35 -20.22 -14.49 3.49
C ASP A 35 -18.76 -14.03 3.58
N PRO A 36 -17.91 -14.77 4.32
CA PRO A 36 -16.50 -14.40 4.44
C PRO A 36 -15.73 -14.71 3.15
N GLU A 37 -14.54 -14.15 3.03
CA GLU A 37 -13.60 -14.54 1.99
C GLU A 37 -13.26 -16.04 2.03
N THR A 38 -12.81 -16.55 0.90
CA THR A 38 -12.22 -17.87 0.78
C THR A 38 -10.80 -17.89 1.35
N ILE A 39 -10.30 -19.08 1.66
CA ILE A 39 -8.90 -19.26 2.10
C ILE A 39 -7.94 -18.76 1.01
N ALA A 40 -8.24 -19.03 -0.26
CA ALA A 40 -7.43 -18.55 -1.37
C ALA A 40 -7.38 -17.02 -1.46
N GLU A 41 -8.52 -16.32 -1.34
CA GLU A 41 -8.58 -14.86 -1.34
C GLU A 41 -7.78 -14.26 -0.17
N HIS A 42 -7.91 -14.84 1.02
CA HIS A 42 -7.14 -14.41 2.18
C HIS A 42 -5.64 -14.57 1.98
N SER A 43 -5.21 -15.78 1.60
CA SER A 43 -3.81 -16.09 1.34
C SER A 43 -3.22 -15.22 0.23
N PHE A 44 -3.99 -14.92 -0.80
CA PHE A 44 -3.60 -14.01 -1.87
C PHE A 44 -3.37 -12.58 -1.35
N ARG A 45 -4.32 -12.01 -0.58
CA ARG A 45 -4.15 -10.68 0.01
C ARG A 45 -2.93 -10.61 0.93
N THR A 46 -2.75 -11.60 1.79
CA THR A 46 -1.58 -11.70 2.68
C THR A 46 -0.28 -11.78 1.89
N ALA A 47 -0.23 -12.56 0.80
CA ALA A 47 0.95 -12.66 -0.06
C ALA A 47 1.25 -11.33 -0.78
N VAL A 48 0.23 -10.63 -1.28
CA VAL A 48 0.41 -9.31 -1.92
C VAL A 48 0.92 -8.28 -0.91
N ILE A 49 0.37 -8.23 0.31
CA ILE A 49 0.83 -7.33 1.38
C ILE A 49 2.30 -7.61 1.71
N GLY A 50 2.65 -8.89 1.94
CA GLY A 50 4.03 -9.27 2.24
C GLY A 50 5.01 -8.93 1.12
N ALA A 51 4.60 -9.10 -0.13
CA ALA A 51 5.41 -8.73 -1.28
C ALA A 51 5.60 -7.21 -1.41
N VAL A 52 4.56 -6.41 -1.17
CA VAL A 52 4.66 -4.94 -1.19
C VAL A 52 5.56 -4.44 -0.07
N LEU A 53 5.43 -4.95 1.15
CA LEU A 53 6.31 -4.62 2.28
C LEU A 53 7.78 -4.91 1.93
N ALA A 54 8.05 -6.11 1.39
CA ALA A 54 9.40 -6.47 0.98
C ALA A 54 9.94 -5.58 -0.16
N MET A 55 9.08 -5.15 -1.09
CA MET A 55 9.45 -4.21 -2.15
C MET A 55 9.76 -2.83 -1.61
N LEU A 56 8.97 -2.30 -0.68
CA LEU A 56 9.20 -1.01 -0.04
C LEU A 56 10.55 -1.00 0.70
N GLU A 57 10.76 -1.99 1.56
CA GLU A 57 12.02 -2.17 2.30
C GLU A 57 13.23 -2.25 1.34
N ALA A 58 13.10 -3.02 0.25
CA ALA A 58 14.15 -3.16 -0.74
C ALA A 58 14.42 -1.86 -1.52
N GLU A 59 13.41 -1.01 -1.77
CA GLU A 59 13.62 0.30 -2.39
C GLU A 59 14.28 1.29 -1.42
N VAL A 60 13.85 1.34 -0.16
CA VAL A 60 14.43 2.22 0.87
C VAL A 60 15.92 1.93 1.07
N ARG A 61 16.28 0.63 1.18
CA ARG A 61 17.67 0.19 1.42
C ARG A 61 18.64 0.48 0.28
N GLN A 62 18.17 0.89 -0.90
CA GLN A 62 19.05 1.29 -2.00
C GLN A 62 19.74 2.64 -1.75
N TYR A 63 19.26 3.44 -0.80
CA TYR A 63 19.77 4.78 -0.52
C TYR A 63 20.54 4.81 0.81
N PRO A 64 21.61 5.63 0.93
CA PRO A 64 22.27 5.86 2.21
C PRO A 64 21.30 6.53 3.21
N PRO A 65 21.24 6.07 4.48
CA PRO A 65 20.34 6.63 5.49
C PRO A 65 20.34 8.16 5.60
N GLY A 66 21.52 8.78 5.69
CA GLY A 66 21.66 10.22 5.87
C GLY A 66 21.27 11.08 4.66
N GLU A 67 21.05 10.46 3.50
CA GLU A 67 20.71 11.14 2.25
C GLU A 67 19.25 10.91 1.83
N LEU A 68 18.56 9.93 2.44
CA LEU A 68 17.18 9.61 2.09
C LEU A 68 16.19 10.52 2.83
N VAL A 69 15.35 11.19 2.05
CA VAL A 69 14.14 11.88 2.53
C VAL A 69 12.92 11.20 1.92
N GLY A 70 12.07 10.60 2.76
CA GLY A 70 10.79 10.04 2.36
C GLY A 70 9.68 11.06 2.51
N VAL A 71 8.93 11.32 1.44
CA VAL A 71 7.76 12.22 1.48
C VAL A 71 6.49 11.38 1.41
N SER A 72 5.54 11.58 2.32
CA SER A 72 4.33 10.75 2.44
C SER A 72 3.13 11.54 2.93
N CYS A 73 1.93 11.15 2.51
CA CYS A 73 0.67 11.67 3.05
C CYS A 73 0.25 10.97 4.35
N LEU A 74 0.98 9.93 4.78
CA LEU A 74 0.77 9.17 6.01
C LEU A 74 -0.59 8.43 6.11
N ALA A 75 -1.22 8.16 4.95
CA ALA A 75 -2.42 7.35 4.87
C ALA A 75 -2.23 5.96 5.50
N ASP A 76 -3.32 5.29 5.85
CA ASP A 76 -3.24 3.90 6.30
C ASP A 76 -2.74 2.98 5.17
N GLY A 77 -1.91 1.99 5.54
CA GLY A 77 -1.31 1.07 4.59
C GLY A 77 0.04 1.55 4.03
N PRO A 78 0.27 1.50 2.70
CA PRO A 78 1.59 1.73 2.11
C PRO A 78 2.28 3.04 2.49
N ASP A 79 1.53 4.13 2.64
CA ASP A 79 2.08 5.44 3.01
C ASP A 79 2.73 5.42 4.40
N ALA A 80 2.06 4.77 5.36
CA ALA A 80 2.58 4.60 6.71
C ALA A 80 3.71 3.57 6.78
N TRP A 81 3.61 2.47 6.04
CA TRP A 81 4.68 1.45 5.96
C TRP A 81 5.97 2.05 5.39
N PHE A 82 5.86 2.81 4.29
CA PHE A 82 6.99 3.51 3.69
C PHE A 82 7.62 4.52 4.66
N ALA A 83 6.80 5.35 5.31
CA ALA A 83 7.31 6.34 6.26
C ALA A 83 8.04 5.67 7.43
N GLN A 84 7.51 4.56 7.95
CA GLN A 84 8.18 3.78 8.99
C GLN A 84 9.49 3.16 8.49
N ASP A 85 9.50 2.52 7.31
CA ASP A 85 10.71 1.93 6.72
C ASP A 85 11.82 2.97 6.54
N VAL A 86 11.47 4.19 6.12
CA VAL A 86 12.44 5.30 5.99
C VAL A 86 13.02 5.69 7.34
N LEU A 87 12.20 5.82 8.38
CA LEU A 87 12.66 6.15 9.73
C LEU A 87 13.53 5.04 10.33
N ASP A 88 13.11 3.78 10.19
CA ASP A 88 13.85 2.61 10.69
C ASP A 88 15.20 2.45 9.99
N HIS A 89 15.28 2.83 8.71
CA HIS A 89 16.52 2.88 7.95
C HIS A 89 17.43 4.07 8.34
N GLY A 90 16.95 5.00 9.16
CA GLY A 90 17.69 6.19 9.59
C GLY A 90 17.62 7.38 8.63
N GLY A 91 16.65 7.37 7.71
CA GLY A 91 16.29 8.49 6.87
C GLY A 91 15.43 9.53 7.58
N ARG A 92 15.01 10.56 6.84
CA ARG A 92 14.09 11.60 7.32
C ARG A 92 12.76 11.48 6.61
N VAL A 93 11.67 11.78 7.31
CA VAL A 93 10.33 11.83 6.71
C VAL A 93 9.84 13.26 6.67
N GLU A 94 9.27 13.67 5.54
CA GLU A 94 8.46 14.88 5.40
C GLU A 94 7.01 14.49 5.17
N ALA A 95 6.10 15.09 5.92
CA ALA A 95 4.68 14.80 5.82
C ALA A 95 4.00 15.83 4.92
N VAL A 96 3.13 15.37 4.03
CA VAL A 96 2.23 16.24 3.26
C VAL A 96 0.81 16.03 3.75
N LEU A 97 0.18 17.08 4.26
CA LEU A 97 -1.16 17.02 4.84
C LEU A 97 -2.16 17.53 3.80
N PRO A 98 -2.99 16.63 3.21
CA PRO A 98 -3.94 17.01 2.16
C PRO A 98 -4.99 18.01 2.64
N ALA A 99 -5.38 17.95 3.92
CA ALA A 99 -6.32 18.86 4.55
C ALA A 99 -6.14 18.86 6.09
N GLU A 100 -6.72 19.86 6.77
CA GLU A 100 -6.72 19.93 8.24
C GLU A 100 -7.46 18.74 8.89
N GLN A 101 -8.60 18.36 8.32
CA GLN A 101 -9.43 17.25 8.81
C GLN A 101 -8.97 15.87 8.31
N TYR A 102 -7.82 15.78 7.64
CA TYR A 102 -7.35 14.54 7.01
C TYR A 102 -7.25 13.37 8.00
N ARG A 103 -6.79 13.65 9.23
CA ARG A 103 -6.71 12.66 10.30
C ARG A 103 -8.07 12.05 10.65
N ASP A 104 -9.14 12.84 10.62
CA ASP A 104 -10.47 12.42 11.06
C ASP A 104 -11.12 11.45 10.07
N ASP A 105 -10.72 11.52 8.80
CA ASP A 105 -11.16 10.59 7.75
C ASP A 105 -10.37 9.27 7.74
N LEU A 106 -9.22 9.22 8.44
CA LEU A 106 -8.45 7.99 8.58
C LEU A 106 -9.13 7.03 9.58
N PRO A 107 -8.97 5.71 9.41
CA PRO A 107 -9.50 4.76 10.37
C PRO A 107 -8.97 5.02 11.78
N GLU A 108 -9.86 4.95 12.79
CA GLU A 108 -9.52 5.26 14.19
C GLU A 108 -8.34 4.41 14.71
N TRP A 109 -8.23 3.14 14.27
CA TRP A 109 -7.12 2.27 14.64
C TRP A 109 -5.76 2.74 14.11
N HIS A 110 -5.74 3.56 13.05
CA HIS A 110 -4.53 4.11 12.45
C HIS A 110 -4.08 5.42 13.09
N HIS A 111 -4.97 6.11 13.81
CA HIS A 111 -4.68 7.42 14.43
C HIS A 111 -3.39 7.44 15.26
N PRO A 112 -3.08 6.46 16.14
CA PRO A 112 -1.83 6.47 16.90
C PRO A 112 -0.58 6.39 16.02
N THR A 113 -0.64 5.61 14.93
CA THR A 113 0.46 5.48 13.97
C THR A 113 0.63 6.78 13.19
N TYR A 114 -0.46 7.36 12.70
CA TYR A 114 -0.45 8.66 12.03
C TYR A 114 0.17 9.74 12.93
N ASP A 115 -0.28 9.85 14.18
CA ASP A 115 0.21 10.85 15.14
C ASP A 115 1.71 10.64 15.45
N GLY A 116 2.15 9.39 15.59
CA GLY A 116 3.56 9.06 15.82
C GLY A 116 4.46 9.40 14.63
N LEU A 117 4.02 9.07 13.41
CA LEU A 117 4.74 9.40 12.18
C LEU A 117 4.78 10.92 11.95
N LEU A 118 3.66 11.60 12.13
CA LEU A 118 3.59 13.06 12.01
C LEU A 118 4.47 13.75 13.05
N GLY A 119 4.52 13.24 14.29
CA GLY A 119 5.39 13.76 15.34
C GLY A 119 6.88 13.52 15.07
N SER A 120 7.22 12.56 14.22
CA SER A 120 8.60 12.24 13.82
C SER A 120 9.02 12.92 12.51
N ALA A 121 8.09 13.58 11.81
CA ALA A 121 8.38 14.25 10.54
C ALA A 121 9.31 15.46 10.76
N ALA A 122 10.32 15.58 9.91
CA ALA A 122 11.26 16.70 9.90
C ALA A 122 10.62 17.99 9.37
N GLU A 123 9.66 17.85 8.44
CA GLU A 123 8.90 18.96 7.86
C GLU A 123 7.45 18.54 7.59
N VAL A 124 6.54 19.51 7.61
CA VAL A 124 5.11 19.32 7.40
C VAL A 124 4.59 20.31 6.36
N HIS A 125 4.28 19.82 5.18
CA HIS A 125 3.73 20.58 4.06
C HIS A 125 2.21 20.55 4.12
N ARG A 126 1.56 21.72 4.07
CA ARG A 126 0.10 21.83 4.18
C ARG A 126 -0.47 22.45 2.90
N THR A 127 -1.55 21.87 2.38
CA THR A 127 -2.30 22.45 1.26
C THR A 127 -3.06 23.72 1.65
N GLY A 128 -3.41 23.87 2.93
CA GLY A 128 -4.29 24.93 3.45
C GLY A 128 -5.77 24.63 3.27
N LEU A 129 -6.14 23.44 2.79
CA LEU A 129 -7.54 23.00 2.69
C LEU A 129 -8.04 22.48 4.04
N VAL A 130 -9.31 22.70 4.34
CA VAL A 130 -9.93 22.24 5.61
C VAL A 130 -10.52 20.83 5.45
N GLU A 131 -11.33 20.62 4.41
CA GLU A 131 -12.06 19.37 4.18
C GLU A 131 -11.21 18.34 3.39
N SER A 132 -11.25 17.07 3.82
CA SER A 132 -10.49 15.97 3.24
C SER A 132 -11.28 15.23 2.13
N GLY A 133 -11.59 15.97 1.06
CA GLY A 133 -12.21 15.40 -0.14
C GLY A 133 -11.19 14.92 -1.19
N SER A 134 -11.68 14.28 -2.25
CA SER A 134 -10.85 13.85 -3.41
C SER A 134 -9.98 14.97 -4.00
N HIS A 135 -10.48 16.22 -3.99
CA HIS A 135 -9.71 17.37 -4.44
C HIS A 135 -8.53 17.69 -3.51
N ALA A 136 -8.74 17.55 -2.19
CA ALA A 136 -7.69 17.75 -1.20
C ALA A 136 -6.61 16.66 -1.31
N HIS A 137 -7.01 15.39 -1.48
CA HIS A 137 -6.09 14.28 -1.71
C HIS A 137 -5.26 14.48 -2.98
N GLN A 138 -5.88 14.96 -4.07
CA GLN A 138 -5.15 15.31 -5.28
C GLN A 138 -4.17 16.47 -5.03
N ALA A 139 -4.61 17.56 -4.40
CA ALA A 139 -3.74 18.70 -4.11
C ALA A 139 -2.53 18.31 -3.25
N GLY A 140 -2.74 17.49 -2.21
CA GLY A 140 -1.66 16.92 -1.41
C GLY A 140 -0.72 16.06 -2.25
N SER A 141 -1.26 15.21 -3.13
CA SER A 141 -0.46 14.37 -4.03
C SER A 141 0.37 15.20 -5.04
N GLU A 142 -0.16 16.33 -5.52
CA GLU A 142 0.56 17.22 -6.43
C GLU A 142 1.73 17.93 -5.74
N ILE A 143 1.53 18.36 -4.48
CA ILE A 143 2.61 18.88 -3.63
C ILE A 143 3.67 17.79 -3.42
N LEU A 144 3.26 16.59 -3.01
CA LEU A 144 4.18 15.45 -2.81
C LEU A 144 5.01 15.19 -4.06
N VAL A 145 4.38 15.09 -5.24
CA VAL A 145 5.09 14.86 -6.50
C VAL A 145 6.05 16.00 -6.83
N GLY A 146 5.72 17.25 -6.48
CA GLY A 146 6.61 18.40 -6.67
C GLY A 146 7.83 18.42 -5.76
N LEU A 147 7.81 17.68 -4.65
CA LEU A 147 8.90 17.64 -3.67
C LEU A 147 9.89 16.50 -3.90
N VAL A 148 9.51 15.47 -4.68
CA VAL A 148 10.30 14.24 -4.80
C VAL A 148 11.02 14.10 -6.13
N ASP A 149 12.24 13.56 -6.09
CA ASP A 149 12.99 13.20 -7.30
C ASP A 149 12.49 11.90 -7.95
N ARG A 150 11.73 11.09 -7.21
CA ARG A 150 11.16 9.81 -7.67
C ARG A 150 9.91 9.47 -6.88
N LEU A 151 8.88 9.00 -7.57
CA LEU A 151 7.65 8.51 -6.96
C LEU A 151 7.64 6.98 -6.85
N LEU A 152 7.36 6.45 -5.66
CA LEU A 152 7.02 5.03 -5.46
C LEU A 152 5.50 4.88 -5.51
N ALA A 153 5.00 4.03 -6.41
CA ALA A 153 3.57 3.80 -6.59
C ALA A 153 3.20 2.34 -6.25
N VAL A 154 2.53 2.13 -5.11
CA VAL A 154 1.93 0.83 -4.78
C VAL A 154 0.61 0.69 -5.53
N TRP A 155 0.69 0.12 -6.74
CA TRP A 155 -0.38 0.19 -7.72
C TRP A 155 -0.40 -1.01 -8.66
N ASP A 156 -1.59 -1.58 -8.88
CA ASP A 156 -1.79 -2.77 -9.71
C ASP A 156 -1.91 -2.50 -11.22
N GLY A 157 -1.65 -1.26 -11.65
CA GLY A 157 -1.72 -0.89 -13.05
C GLY A 157 -3.12 -0.54 -13.57
N LYS A 158 -4.17 -0.68 -12.75
CA LYS A 158 -5.57 -0.43 -13.16
C LYS A 158 -5.95 1.06 -13.07
N PRO A 159 -6.95 1.53 -13.86
CA PRO A 159 -7.45 2.90 -13.76
C PRO A 159 -7.90 3.29 -12.34
N ALA A 160 -7.93 4.59 -12.04
CA ALA A 160 -8.40 5.07 -10.75
C ALA A 160 -9.88 4.71 -10.55
N ARG A 161 -10.24 4.26 -9.33
CA ARG A 161 -11.64 4.01 -8.96
C ARG A 161 -12.41 5.32 -8.67
N GLY A 162 -11.71 6.45 -8.57
CA GLY A 162 -12.23 7.80 -8.35
C GLY A 162 -11.11 8.84 -8.47
N TYR A 163 -11.48 10.12 -8.59
CA TYR A 163 -10.52 11.22 -8.72
C TYR A 163 -9.59 11.32 -7.51
N GLY A 164 -8.31 11.58 -7.75
CA GLY A 164 -7.29 11.63 -6.69
C GLY A 164 -6.80 10.24 -6.26
N GLY A 165 -7.16 9.20 -7.01
CA GLY A 165 -6.63 7.86 -6.79
C GLY A 165 -5.19 7.68 -7.31
N THR A 166 -4.54 6.58 -6.93
CA THR A 166 -3.12 6.32 -7.27
C THR A 166 -2.81 6.43 -8.77
N ALA A 167 -3.72 6.01 -9.65
CA ALA A 167 -3.52 6.12 -11.10
C ALA A 167 -3.49 7.58 -11.60
N ASP A 168 -4.26 8.49 -10.99
CA ASP A 168 -4.24 9.93 -11.34
C ASP A 168 -2.92 10.56 -10.90
N VAL A 169 -2.41 10.18 -9.71
CA VAL A 169 -1.12 10.63 -9.19
C VAL A 169 0.03 10.12 -10.06
N VAL A 170 -0.01 8.85 -10.48
CA VAL A 170 0.97 8.28 -11.42
C VAL A 170 0.94 9.00 -12.76
N ALA A 171 -0.25 9.32 -13.27
CA ALA A 171 -0.39 10.08 -14.51
C ALA A 171 0.14 11.52 -14.36
N TYR A 172 -0.11 12.17 -13.22
CA TYR A 172 0.41 13.49 -12.87
C TYR A 172 1.94 13.49 -12.83
N ALA A 173 2.56 12.57 -12.08
CA ALA A 173 4.01 12.45 -11.96
C ALA A 173 4.71 12.21 -13.30
N ARG A 174 4.15 11.33 -14.14
CA ARG A 174 4.67 11.11 -15.50
C ARG A 174 4.60 12.37 -16.35
N ARG A 175 3.51 13.15 -16.23
CA ARG A 175 3.32 14.39 -16.97
C ARG A 175 4.30 15.48 -16.53
N THR A 176 4.65 15.53 -15.24
CA THR A 176 5.61 16.49 -14.69
C THR A 176 7.06 16.04 -14.82
N GLY A 177 7.31 14.85 -15.37
CA GLY A 177 8.66 14.32 -15.62
C GLY A 177 9.29 13.61 -14.43
N VAL A 178 8.54 13.40 -13.33
CA VAL A 178 9.02 12.66 -12.15
C VAL A 178 9.01 11.16 -12.47
N PRO A 179 10.15 10.46 -12.38
CA PRO A 179 10.22 9.02 -12.58
C PRO A 179 9.32 8.26 -11.58
N VAL A 180 8.51 7.34 -12.11
CA VAL A 180 7.61 6.51 -11.30
C VAL A 180 8.11 5.07 -11.25
N ARG A 181 8.31 4.55 -10.04
CA ARG A 181 8.60 3.15 -9.76
C ARG A 181 7.36 2.47 -9.20
N VAL A 182 6.78 1.54 -9.95
CA VAL A 182 5.62 0.76 -9.51
C VAL A 182 6.08 -0.41 -8.63
N LEU A 183 5.51 -0.52 -7.43
CA LEU A 183 5.76 -1.59 -6.48
C LEU A 183 4.52 -2.46 -6.37
N TRP A 184 4.48 -3.48 -7.21
CA TRP A 184 3.36 -4.42 -7.26
C TRP A 184 3.84 -5.80 -7.74
N PRO A 185 3.36 -6.90 -7.14
CA PRO A 185 3.70 -8.24 -7.60
C PRO A 185 3.26 -8.43 -9.06
N LYS A 186 4.14 -9.03 -9.87
CA LYS A 186 3.83 -9.35 -11.27
C LYS A 186 2.58 -10.22 -11.33
N ASP A 187 1.70 -9.91 -12.27
CA ASP A 187 0.46 -10.64 -12.56
C ASP A 187 -0.58 -10.68 -11.42
N ALA A 188 -0.37 -9.95 -10.32
CA ALA A 188 -1.38 -9.75 -9.29
C ALA A 188 -2.31 -8.59 -9.65
N SER A 189 -3.56 -8.64 -9.18
CA SER A 189 -4.48 -7.50 -9.24
C SER A 189 -5.26 -7.38 -7.94
N ARG A 190 -5.78 -6.17 -7.64
CA ARG A 190 -6.62 -5.91 -6.46
C ARG A 190 -8.04 -6.46 -6.54
N ASP A 191 -8.44 -7.10 -7.64
CA ASP A 191 -9.79 -7.65 -7.87
C ASP A 191 -9.81 -9.18 -7.83
#